data_AF-A0A3B9W8G9-F1
#
_entry.id   AF-A0A3B9W8G9-F1
#
_cell.length_a   1.000
_cell.length_b   1.000
_cell.length_c   1.000
_cell.angle_alpha   90.00
_cell.angle_beta   90.00
_cell.angle_gamma   90.00
#
_symmetry.space_group_name_H-M   'P 1'
#
loop_
_entity.id
_entity.type
_entity.pdbx_description
1 polymer ?
#
loop_
_entity_poly.entity_id
_entity_poly.type
_entity_poly.pdbx_seq_one_letter_code
_entity_poly.pdbx_strand_id
1 'polypeptide(L)' 'PTQSEAMTMVCAQVLGNDAAIGFAGSQGNFELNVFKPVMLYNAVQSIYLLSNACRSFKEHCVDGITANHDQ' A
#
# COMPACT_ATOMS: atom_id res chain seq x y z
N PRO A 1 7.02 -14.49 11.21
CA PRO A 1 6.06 -14.57 10.10
C PRO A 1 6.34 -13.42 9.14
N THR A 2 7.51 -13.50 8.49
CA THR A 2 8.16 -12.34 7.88
C THR A 2 7.37 -11.75 6.72
N GLN A 3 6.62 -12.57 5.99
CA GLN A 3 5.73 -12.12 4.93
C GLN A 3 4.54 -11.32 5.48
N SER A 4 3.96 -11.71 6.62
CA SER A 4 2.91 -10.93 7.29
C SER A 4 3.45 -9.62 7.85
N GLU A 5 4.67 -9.63 8.40
CA GLU A 5 5.37 -8.42 8.89
C GLU A 5 5.67 -7.45 7.74
N ALA A 6 6.09 -7.95 6.57
CA ALA A 6 6.28 -7.14 5.37
C ALA A 6 4.95 -6.53 4.86
N MET A 7 3.87 -7.31 4.86
CA MET A 7 2.54 -6.83 4.47
C MET A 7 2.07 -5.69 5.37
N THR A 8 2.24 -5.79 6.70
CA THR A 8 1.82 -4.72 7.62
C THR A 8 2.63 -3.44 7.43
N MET A 9 3.94 -3.54 7.16
CA MET A 9 4.77 -2.38 6.80
C MET A 9 4.29 -1.69 5.51
N VAL A 10 3.94 -2.48 4.48
CA VAL A 10 3.40 -1.95 3.22
C VAL A 10 2.05 -1.26 3.44
N CYS A 11 1.15 -1.86 4.22
CA CYS A 11 -0.14 -1.23 4.57
C CYS A 11 0.06 0.10 5.30
N ALA A 12 1.01 0.18 6.24
CA ALA A 12 1.33 1.43 6.93
C ALA A 12 1.84 2.51 5.97
N GLN A 13 2.71 2.14 5.01
CA GLN A 13 3.18 3.07 3.98
C GLN A 13 2.03 3.59 3.10
N VAL A 14 1.11 2.71 2.68
CA VAL A 14 -0.05 3.08 1.86
C VAL A 14 -0.97 4.05 2.61
N LEU A 15 -1.18 3.85 3.91
CA LEU A 15 -1.94 4.80 4.74
C LEU A 15 -1.27 6.18 4.79
N GLY A 16 0.05 6.24 4.92
CA GLY A 16 0.80 7.50 4.86
C GLY A 16 0.68 8.20 3.49
N ASN A 17 0.76 7.43 2.42
CA ASN A 17 0.59 7.91 1.05
C ASN A 17 -0.82 8.47 0.82
N ASP A 18 -1.86 7.80 1.32
CA ASP A 18 -3.25 8.25 1.24
C ASP A 18 -3.46 9.58 1.96
N ALA A 19 -2.91 9.73 3.17
CA ALA A 19 -2.96 10.99 3.91
C ALA A 19 -2.31 12.15 3.13
N ALA A 20 -1.15 11.90 2.49
CA ALA A 20 -0.48 12.89 1.65
C ALA A 20 -1.32 13.26 0.40
N ILE A 21 -1.96 12.28 -0.25
CA ILE A 21 -2.86 12.49 -1.38
C ILE A 21 -4.08 13.31 -0.93
N GLY A 22 -4.70 12.96 0.20
CA GLY A 22 -5.86 13.64 0.76
C GLY A 22 -5.58 15.11 1.03
N PHE A 23 -4.44 15.41 1.67
CA PHE A 23 -4.00 16.79 1.87
C PHE A 23 -3.74 17.50 0.53
N ALA A 24 -2.97 16.90 -0.39
CA ALA A 24 -2.73 17.50 -1.71
C ALA A 24 -4.03 17.77 -2.50
N GLY A 25 -5.04 16.91 -2.34
CA GLY A 25 -6.37 17.06 -2.91
C GLY A 25 -7.11 18.30 -2.42
N SER A 26 -6.92 18.71 -1.16
CA SER A 26 -7.54 19.92 -0.60
C SER A 26 -6.87 21.23 -1.04
N GLN A 27 -5.64 21.18 -1.54
CA GLN A 27 -4.83 22.37 -1.89
C GLN A 27 -5.04 22.90 -3.31
N GLY A 28 -6.16 22.55 -3.97
CA GLY A 28 -6.53 23.15 -5.26
C GLY A 28 -6.86 24.63 -5.11
N ASN A 29 -6.34 25.48 -6.00
CA ASN A 29 -6.65 26.91 -6.00
C ASN A 29 -7.26 27.32 -7.33
N PHE A 30 -8.49 27.83 -7.29
CA PHE A 30 -9.26 28.30 -8.43
C PHE A 30 -9.36 27.26 -9.57
N GLU A 31 -8.77 27.53 -10.74
CA GLU A 31 -8.94 26.73 -11.95
C GLU A 31 -8.12 25.44 -11.95
N LEU A 32 -7.11 25.31 -11.08
CA LEU A 32 -6.16 24.19 -11.16
C LEU A 32 -5.60 23.76 -9.81
N ASN A 33 -5.54 22.44 -9.61
CA ASN A 33 -4.72 21.82 -8.58
C ASN A 33 -3.31 21.53 -9.15
N VAL A 34 -2.29 22.18 -8.59
CA VAL A 34 -0.88 22.04 -9.01
C VAL A 34 -0.11 20.94 -8.26
N PHE A 35 -0.75 20.25 -7.31
CA PHE A 35 -0.18 19.14 -6.55
C PHE A 35 -0.32 17.77 -7.25
N LYS A 36 -0.80 17.75 -8.51
CA LYS A 36 -0.96 16.51 -9.30
C LYS A 36 0.28 15.59 -9.31
N PRO A 37 1.53 16.10 -9.42
CA PRO A 37 2.70 15.22 -9.42
C PRO A 37 2.86 14.43 -8.12
N VAL A 38 2.66 15.06 -6.94
CA VAL A 38 2.79 14.36 -5.66
C VAL A 38 1.64 13.37 -5.44
N MET A 39 0.41 13.72 -5.86
CA MET A 39 -0.73 12.80 -5.79
C MET A 39 -0.48 11.55 -6.65
N LEU A 40 -0.06 11.73 -7.90
CA LEU A 40 0.18 10.63 -8.82
C LEU A 40 1.33 9.73 -8.34
N TYR A 41 2.43 10.33 -7.87
CA TYR A 41 3.57 9.57 -7.35
C TYR A 41 3.15 8.66 -6.19
N ASN A 42 2.46 9.21 -5.18
CA ASN A 42 2.00 8.44 -4.03
C ASN A 42 1.01 7.33 -4.44
N ALA A 43 0.10 7.62 -5.37
CA ALA A 43 -0.87 6.63 -5.86
C ALA A 43 -0.16 5.46 -6.58
N VAL A 44 0.75 5.76 -7.51
CA VAL A 44 1.49 4.74 -8.26
C VAL A 44 2.43 3.94 -7.34
N GLN A 45 3.09 4.59 -6.39
CA GLN A 45 3.93 3.90 -5.41
C GLN A 45 3.08 2.93 -4.55
N SER A 46 1.91 3.37 -4.07
CA SER A 46 1.00 2.51 -3.30
C SER A 46 0.56 1.28 -4.11
N ILE A 47 0.19 1.47 -5.38
CA ILE A 47 -0.18 0.36 -6.29
C ILE A 47 0.99 -0.60 -6.45
N TYR A 48 2.20 -0.08 -6.69
CA TYR A 48 3.39 -0.91 -6.86
C TYR A 48 3.73 -1.72 -5.61
N LEU A 49 3.72 -1.09 -4.43
CA LEU A 49 4.02 -1.77 -3.17
C LEU A 49 2.97 -2.84 -2.85
N LEU A 50 1.68 -2.53 -2.95
CA LEU A 50 0.61 -3.50 -2.69
C LEU A 50 0.65 -4.67 -3.67
N SER A 51 0.86 -4.40 -4.97
CA SER A 51 0.92 -5.46 -5.98
C SER A 51 2.03 -6.46 -5.69
N ASN A 52 3.23 -5.96 -5.37
CA ASN A 52 4.37 -6.80 -5.04
C ASN A 52 4.20 -7.52 -3.70
N ALA A 53 3.68 -6.83 -2.67
CA ALA A 53 3.44 -7.41 -1.36
C ALA A 53 2.38 -8.53 -1.43
N CYS A 54 1.27 -8.33 -2.13
CA CYS A 54 0.24 -9.34 -2.32
C CYS A 54 0.78 -10.58 -3.05
N ARG A 55 1.60 -10.39 -4.08
CA ARG A 55 2.23 -11.49 -4.82
C ARG A 55 3.19 -12.28 -3.92
N SER A 56 4.10 -11.60 -3.24
CA SER A 56 5.06 -12.20 -2.30
C SER A 56 4.36 -12.92 -1.16
N PHE A 57 3.34 -12.29 -0.57
CA PHE A 57 2.57 -12.85 0.53
C PHE A 57 1.82 -14.12 0.12
N LYS A 58 1.24 -14.13 -1.08
CA LYS A 58 0.61 -15.33 -1.63
C LYS A 58 1.64 -16.46 -1.79
N GLU A 59 2.69 -16.22 -2.55
CA GLU A 59 3.68 -17.23 -2.95
C GLU A 59 4.52 -17.77 -1.78
N HIS A 60 4.83 -16.92 -0.79
CA HIS A 60 5.76 -17.25 0.30
C HIS A 60 5.10 -17.37 1.68
N CYS A 61 3.78 -17.22 1.77
CA CYS A 61 3.05 -17.45 3.01
C CYS A 61 1.76 -18.22 2.75
N VAL A 62 0.80 -17.63 2.04
CA VAL A 62 -0.57 -18.18 1.92
C VAL A 62 -0.59 -19.58 1.31
N ASP A 63 0.11 -19.79 0.18
CA ASP A 63 0.08 -21.05 -0.56
C ASP A 63 0.64 -22.24 0.25
N GLY A 64 1.42 -21.98 1.31
CA GLY A 64 2.03 -23.00 2.17
C GLY A 64 1.36 -23.19 3.54
N ILE A 65 0.27 -22.47 3.84
CA ILE A 65 -0.41 -22.60 5.13
C ILE A 65 -1.13 -23.95 5.22
N THR A 66 -0.90 -24.68 6.31
CA THR A 66 -1.63 -25.90 6.66
C THR A 66 -2.26 -25.76 8.03
N ALA A 67 -3.44 -26.33 8.22
CA ALA A 67 -4.07 -26.39 9.54
C ALA A 67 -3.28 -27.33 10.47
N ASN A 68 -3.14 -26.95 11.74
CA ASN A 68 -2.75 -27.89 12.78
C ASN A 68 -4.01 -28.64 13.23
N HIS A 69 -4.05 -29.96 13.04
CA HIS A 69 -5.22 -30.78 13.36
C HIS A 69 -5.18 -31.39 14.78
N ASP A 70 -4.04 -31.26 15.47
CA ASP A 70 -3.84 -31.79 16.83
C ASP A 70 -4.17 -30.75 17.93
N GLN A 71 -4.52 -29.52 17.53
CA GLN A 71 -5.08 -28.46 18.36
C GLN A 71 -6.54 -28.19 17.98
#